data_AF-X1IDJ6-F1
#
_entry.id   AF-X1IDJ6-F1
#
_cell.length_a   1.000
_cell.length_b   1.000
_cell.length_c   1.000
_cell.angle_alpha   90.00
_cell.angle_beta   90.00
_cell.angle_gamma   90.00
#
_symmetry.space_group_name_H-M   'P 1'
#
loop_
_entity.id
_entity.type
_entity.pdbx_description
1 polymer ?
#
loop_
_entity_poly.entity_id
_entity_poly.type
_entity_poly.pdbx_seq_one_letter_code
_entity_poly.pdbx_strand_id
1 'polypeptide(L)'
;MITLSPEIITIIMFGALAAVLLTGYPLGTLMLATALLVGFLVKGPVALEMSYFTLFGVMTNYVLLAIPLFVFMGALLEASGLADRMYHALFLIMSGFRGGLAIGTV
;
A
#
# COMPACT_ATOMS: atom_id res chain seq x y z
N MET A 1 -30.28 -4.09 3.88
CA MET A 1 -31.25 -3.16 4.49
C MET A 1 -31.39 -3.47 5.97
N ILE A 2 -30.31 -3.25 6.73
CA ILE A 2 -30.30 -3.44 8.19
C ILE A 2 -29.92 -2.09 8.80
N THR A 3 -30.82 -1.48 9.55
CA THR A 3 -30.54 -0.23 10.28
C THR A 3 -29.87 -0.58 11.61
N LEU A 4 -28.58 -0.93 11.55
CA LEU A 4 -27.75 -1.14 12.74
C LEU A 4 -27.13 0.18 13.19
N SER A 5 -26.84 0.26 14.49
CA SER A 5 -26.05 1.36 15.06
C SER A 5 -24.65 1.40 14.42
N PRO A 6 -24.09 2.58 14.12
CA PRO A 6 -22.76 2.72 13.49
C PRO A 6 -21.64 1.95 14.23
N GLU A 7 -21.74 1.86 15.55
CA GLU A 7 -20.80 1.15 16.42
C GLU A 7 -20.81 -0.36 16.12
N ILE A 8 -22.00 -0.93 15.95
CA ILE A 8 -22.17 -2.37 15.64
C ILE A 8 -21.62 -2.68 14.25
N ILE A 9 -21.86 -1.80 13.27
CA ILE A 9 -21.33 -1.97 11.91
C ILE A 9 -19.79 -1.94 11.95
N THR A 10 -19.21 -1.02 12.73
CA THR A 10 -17.76 -0.89 12.86
C THR A 10 -17.15 -2.14 13.49
N ILE A 11 -17.75 -2.66 14.57
CA ILE A 11 -17.32 -3.91 15.22
C ILE A 11 -17.40 -5.09 14.24
N ILE A 12 -18.48 -5.20 13.45
CA ILE A 12 -18.63 -6.24 12.44
C ILE A 12 -17.56 -6.13 11.35
N MET A 13 -17.31 -4.93 10.83
CA MET A 13 -16.29 -4.71 9.79
C MET A 13 -14.87 -5.04 10.28
N PHE A 14 -14.50 -4.53 11.46
CA PHE A 14 -13.18 -4.82 12.05
C PHE A 14 -13.04 -6.29 12.43
N GLY A 15 -14.07 -6.89 13.02
CA GLY A 15 -14.07 -8.30 13.39
C GLY A 15 -13.96 -9.22 12.18
N ALA A 16 -14.72 -8.95 11.12
CA ALA A 16 -14.64 -9.70 9.87
C ALA A 16 -13.26 -9.55 9.21
N LEU A 17 -12.72 -8.33 9.16
CA LEU A 17 -11.38 -8.10 8.62
C LEU A 17 -10.32 -8.86 9.42
N ALA A 18 -10.35 -8.79 10.75
CA ALA A 18 -9.42 -9.49 11.62
C ALA A 18 -9.51 -11.02 11.44
N ALA A 19 -10.73 -11.57 11.36
CA ALA A 19 -10.94 -13.00 11.16
C ALA A 19 -10.35 -13.49 9.82
N VAL A 20 -10.57 -12.73 8.74
CA VAL A 20 -10.03 -13.12 7.43
C VAL A 20 -8.54 -12.84 7.34
N LEU A 21 -8.00 -11.83 8.04
CA LEU A 21 -6.56 -11.56 8.08
C LEU A 21 -5.76 -12.77 8.58
N LEU A 22 -6.31 -13.55 9.52
CA LEU A 22 -5.68 -14.77 10.03
C LEU A 22 -5.47 -15.85 8.96
N THR A 23 -6.17 -15.77 7.83
CA THR A 23 -5.99 -16.70 6.70
C THR A 23 -4.73 -16.42 5.87
N GLY A 24 -4.02 -15.31 6.13
CA GLY A 24 -2.76 -14.95 5.47
C GLY A 24 -2.91 -14.30 4.10
N TYR A 25 -4.13 -13.95 3.69
CA TYR A 25 -4.37 -13.24 2.43
C TYR A 25 -3.89 -11.78 2.46
N PRO A 26 -3.53 -11.19 1.29
CA PRO A 26 -3.10 -9.79 1.20
C PRO A 26 -4.16 -8.82 1.74
N LEU A 27 -3.73 -7.94 2.65
CA LEU A 27 -4.62 -7.02 3.38
C LEU A 27 -5.50 -6.16 2.46
N GLY A 28 -4.97 -5.71 1.32
CA GLY A 28 -5.74 -4.89 0.35
C GLY A 28 -6.95 -5.63 -0.23
N THR A 29 -6.79 -6.91 -0.59
CA THR A 29 -7.90 -7.73 -1.11
C THR A 29 -8.95 -7.97 -0.02
N LEU A 30 -8.51 -8.19 1.21
CA LEU A 30 -9.40 -8.40 2.35
C LEU A 30 -10.21 -7.15 2.71
N MET A 31 -9.59 -5.98 2.67
CA MET A 31 -10.26 -4.70 2.86
C MET A 31 -11.36 -4.48 1.82
N LEU A 32 -11.06 -4.75 0.54
CA LEU A 32 -12.04 -4.62 -0.53
C LEU A 32 -13.22 -5.60 -0.36
N ALA A 33 -12.92 -6.88 -0.09
CA ALA A 33 -13.95 -7.90 0.09
C ALA A 33 -14.87 -7.59 1.29
N THR A 34 -14.30 -7.22 2.44
CA THR A 34 -15.06 -6.89 3.65
C THR A 34 -15.87 -5.61 3.49
N ALA A 35 -15.33 -4.58 2.83
CA ALA A 35 -16.05 -3.35 2.52
C ALA A 35 -17.25 -3.60 1.59
N LEU A 36 -17.08 -4.41 0.54
CA LEU A 36 -18.16 -4.74 -0.40
C LEU A 36 -19.23 -5.62 0.24
N LEU A 37 -18.85 -6.67 0.98
CA LEU A 37 -19.79 -7.57 1.66
C LEU A 37 -20.62 -6.83 2.69
N VAL A 38 -19.98 -6.15 3.64
CA VAL A 38 -20.70 -5.44 4.71
C VAL A 38 -21.46 -4.24 4.15
N GLY A 39 -20.85 -3.50 3.21
CA GLY A 39 -21.51 -2.38 2.53
C GLY A 39 -22.79 -2.80 1.83
N PHE A 40 -22.76 -3.92 1.09
CA PHE A 40 -23.94 -4.47 0.42
C PHE A 40 -25.02 -4.93 1.41
N LEU A 41 -24.65 -5.58 2.51
CA LEU A 41 -25.61 -6.02 3.53
C LEU A 41 -26.35 -4.84 4.20
N VAL A 42 -25.61 -3.77 4.51
CA VAL A 42 -26.17 -2.58 5.18
C VAL A 42 -26.99 -1.73 4.20
N LYS A 43 -26.36 -1.24 3.12
CA LYS A 43 -26.93 -0.25 2.19
C LYS A 43 -27.54 -0.85 0.92
N GLY A 44 -27.44 -2.16 0.69
CA GLY A 44 -28.00 -2.80 -0.51
C GLY A 44 -27.23 -2.45 -1.79
N PRO A 45 -27.89 -2.51 -2.97
CA PRO A 45 -27.24 -2.27 -4.27
C PRO A 45 -26.55 -0.90 -4.40
N VAL A 46 -27.04 0.12 -3.70
CA VAL A 46 -26.44 1.47 -3.67
C VAL A 46 -24.99 1.45 -3.15
N ALA A 47 -24.63 0.47 -2.32
CA ALA A 47 -23.25 0.31 -1.86
C ALA A 47 -22.27 0.02 -3.02
N LEU A 48 -22.73 -0.67 -4.06
CA LEU A 48 -21.90 -0.98 -5.23
C LEU A 48 -21.63 0.26 -6.07
N GLU A 49 -22.64 1.11 -6.25
CA GLU A 49 -22.48 2.41 -6.93
C GLU A 49 -21.51 3.32 -6.16
N MET A 50 -21.67 3.42 -4.83
CA MET A 50 -20.74 4.19 -3.98
C MET A 50 -19.31 3.66 -4.04
N SER A 51 -19.17 2.33 -4.05
CA SER A 51 -17.86 1.67 -4.16
C SER A 51 -17.23 1.93 -5.53
N TYR A 52 -18.01 1.92 -6.60
CA TYR A 52 -17.55 2.26 -7.95
C TYR A 52 -16.95 3.67 -8.01
N PHE A 53 -17.66 4.69 -7.51
CA PHE A 53 -17.14 6.06 -7.50
C PHE A 53 -15.88 6.20 -6.66
N THR A 54 -15.81 5.50 -5.53
CA THR A 54 -14.62 5.49 -4.66
C THR A 54 -13.43 4.87 -5.37
N LEU A 55 -13.61 3.69 -5.98
CA LEU A 55 -12.55 3.00 -6.73
C LEU A 55 -12.10 3.83 -7.94
N PHE A 56 -13.03 4.44 -8.66
CA PHE A 56 -12.72 5.31 -9.77
C PHE A 56 -11.88 6.51 -9.32
N GLY A 57 -12.23 7.14 -8.20
CA GLY A 57 -11.44 8.23 -7.61
C GLY A 57 -10.03 7.81 -7.18
N VAL A 58 -9.85 6.57 -6.71
CA VAL A 58 -8.52 6.03 -6.42
C VAL A 58 -7.73 5.82 -7.71
N MET A 59 -8.31 5.22 -8.74
CA MET A 59 -7.63 4.97 -10.02
C MET A 59 -7.21 6.25 -10.74
N THR A 60 -7.99 7.33 -10.61
CA THR A 60 -7.66 8.64 -11.20
C THR A 60 -6.81 9.52 -10.28
N ASN A 61 -6.35 9.00 -9.14
CA ASN A 61 -5.54 9.76 -8.21
C ASN A 61 -4.14 10.03 -8.79
N TYR A 62 -3.80 11.30 -8.93
CA TYR A 62 -2.50 11.76 -9.41
C TYR A 62 -1.31 11.20 -8.62
N VAL A 63 -1.48 10.93 -7.32
CA VAL A 63 -0.43 10.33 -6.47
C VAL A 63 -0.02 8.94 -6.98
N LEU A 64 -0.93 8.18 -7.60
CA LEU A 64 -0.59 6.87 -8.16
C LEU A 64 0.39 6.97 -9.34
N LEU A 65 0.48 8.12 -10.02
CA LEU A 65 1.51 8.36 -11.04
C LEU A 65 2.92 8.41 -10.44
N ALA A 66 3.05 8.69 -9.14
CA ALA A 66 4.35 8.65 -8.47
C ALA A 66 4.94 7.24 -8.48
N ILE A 67 4.13 6.17 -8.46
CA ILE A 67 4.61 4.78 -8.47
C ILE A 67 5.42 4.45 -9.74
N PRO A 68 4.86 4.56 -10.96
CA PRO A 68 5.62 4.27 -12.18
C PRO A 68 6.76 5.26 -12.39
N LEU A 69 6.59 6.54 -12.01
CA LEU A 69 7.66 7.53 -12.11
C LEU A 69 8.83 7.23 -11.16
N PHE A 70 8.54 6.71 -9.96
CA PHE A 70 9.56 6.28 -9.00
C PHE A 70 10.32 5.05 -9.51
N VAL A 71 9.60 4.06 -10.05
CA VAL A 71 10.23 2.89 -10.70
C VAL A 71 11.08 3.33 -11.90
N PHE A 72 10.57 4.25 -12.71
CA PHE A 72 11.31 4.81 -13.85
C PHE A 72 12.57 5.54 -13.41
N MET A 73 12.48 6.37 -12.36
CA MET A 73 13.65 7.03 -11.77
C MET A 73 14.68 6.01 -11.31
N GLY A 74 14.26 4.95 -10.60
CA GLY A 74 15.13 3.87 -10.19
C GLY A 74 15.87 3.23 -11.37
N ALA A 75 15.14 2.88 -12.44
CA ALA A 75 15.72 2.32 -13.66
C ALA A 75 16.68 3.30 -14.36
N LEU A 76 16.38 4.60 -14.35
CA LEU A 76 17.25 5.63 -14.92
C LEU A 76 18.57 5.79 -14.12
N LEU A 77 18.49 5.73 -12.79
CA LEU A 77 19.63 5.80 -11.89
C LEU A 77 20.55 4.56 -12.05
N GLU A 78 19.95 3.38 -12.23
CA GLU A 78 20.65 2.13 -12.52
C GLU A 78 21.33 2.19 -13.90
N ALA A 79 20.59 2.55 -14.95
CA ALA A 79 21.13 2.62 -16.31
C ALA A 79 22.24 3.67 -16.48
N SER A 80 22.21 4.75 -15.70
CA SER A 80 23.26 5.79 -15.73
C SER A 80 24.49 5.47 -14.87
N GLY A 81 24.48 4.34 -14.16
CA GLY A 81 25.51 3.97 -13.18
C GLY A 81 25.64 4.98 -12.04
N LEU A 82 24.63 5.84 -11.83
CA LEU A 82 24.65 6.84 -10.77
C LEU A 82 24.48 6.17 -9.39
N ALA A 83 23.71 5.08 -9.33
CA ALA A 83 23.53 4.28 -8.11
C ALA A 83 24.88 3.79 -7.55
N ASP A 84 25.74 3.19 -8.39
CA ASP A 84 27.06 2.71 -7.97
C ASP A 84 27.99 3.84 -7.53
N ARG A 85 27.99 4.96 -8.27
CA ARG A 85 28.79 6.13 -7.91
C ARG A 85 28.35 6.74 -6.58
N MET A 86 27.03 6.82 -6.33
CA MET A 86 26.48 7.29 -5.06
C MET A 86 26.85 6.34 -3.93
N TYR A 87 26.81 5.03 -4.16
CA TYR A 87 27.23 4.02 -3.19
C TYR A 87 28.72 4.17 -2.82
N HIS A 88 29.60 4.31 -3.80
CA HIS A 88 31.02 4.56 -3.56
C HIS A 88 31.28 5.90 -2.84
N ALA A 89 30.53 6.95 -3.18
CA ALA A 89 30.63 8.22 -2.47
C ALA A 89 30.23 8.10 -0.99
N LEU A 90 29.12 7.38 -0.70
CA LEU A 90 28.71 7.09 0.68
C LEU A 90 29.77 6.28 1.43
N PHE A 91 30.37 5.29 0.78
CA PHE A 91 31.47 4.52 1.34
C PHE A 91 32.69 5.38 1.71
N LEU A 92 33.11 6.28 0.81
CA LEU A 92 34.18 7.25 1.07
C LEU A 92 33.85 8.14 2.26
N ILE A 93 32.61 8.61 2.39
CA ILE A 93 32.15 9.42 3.52
C ILE A 93 32.22 8.61 4.83
N MET A 94 31.84 7.33 4.82
CA MET A 94 31.84 6.46 6.00
C MET A 94 33.22 5.89 6.35
N SER A 95 34.22 6.02 5.48
CA SER A 95 35.57 5.46 5.65
C SER A 95 36.33 5.96 6.89
N GLY A 96 35.94 7.12 7.44
CA GLY A 96 36.52 7.69 8.66
C GLY A 96 36.14 6.97 9.97
N PHE A 97 35.13 6.09 9.94
CA PHE A 97 34.70 5.32 11.11
C PHE A 97 35.33 3.92 11.12
N ARG A 98 35.81 3.46 12.28
CA ARG A 98 36.38 2.11 12.46
C ARG A 98 35.29 1.09 12.09
N GLY A 99 35.46 0.38 10.97
CA GLY A 99 34.47 -0.56 10.41
C GLY A 99 33.68 -0.05 9.20
N GLY A 100 33.88 1.19 8.75
CA GLY A 100 33.18 1.76 7.57
C GLY A 100 33.41 1.00 6.25
N LEU A 101 34.58 0.34 6.12
CA LEU A 101 34.90 -0.51 4.97
C LEU A 101 34.06 -1.81 4.92
N ALA A 102 33.54 -2.27 6.05
CA ALA A 102 32.74 -3.51 6.13
C ALA A 102 31.27 -3.30 5.70
N ILE A 103 30.80 -2.05 5.66
CA ILE A 103 29.43 -1.70 5.23
C ILE A 103 29.27 -1.91 3.71
N GLY A 104 30.39 -1.91 2.97
CA GLY A 104 30.42 -2.06 1.51
C GLY A 104 30.23 -3.47 0.96
N THR A 105 30.10 -4.49 1.82
CA THR A 105 30.26 -5.92 1.44
C THR A 105 29.05 -6.82 1.71
N VAL A 106 27.88 -6.25 2.01
CA VAL A 106 26.58 -6.98 2.04
C VAL A 106 25.56 -6.28 1.17
#